data_AF-A0A6H1A1T1-F1
#
_entry.id   AF-A0A6H1A1T1-F1
#
_cell.length_a   1.000
_cell.length_b   1.000
_cell.length_c   1.000
_cell.angle_alpha   90.00
_cell.angle_beta   90.00
_cell.angle_gamma   90.00
#
_symmetry.space_group_name_H-M   'P 1'
#
loop_
_entity.id
_entity.type
_entity.pdbx_description
1 polymer ?
#
loop_
_entity_poly.entity_id
_entity_poly.type
_entity_poly.pdbx_seq_one_letter_code
_entity_poly.pdbx_strand_id
1 'polypeptide(L)'
;MSNHLPEADEYAGPANLIAGETRLQVEVTLRSVFQPIDGHLHWYGRIARNPELEHGCTPGSTVSLTTPAGSAEGRINDVDPWGRFRIAGTGRPPF
;
A
#
# COMPACT_ATOMS: atom_id res chain seq x y z
N MET A 1 -29.94 -15.40 9.27
CA MET A 1 -29.45 -15.21 7.90
C MET A 1 -27.95 -14.99 8.00
N SER A 2 -27.16 -16.03 7.77
CA SER A 2 -25.70 -16.00 7.87
C SER A 2 -25.12 -15.64 6.51
N ASN A 3 -24.43 -14.51 6.42
CA ASN A 3 -23.28 -14.32 5.53
C ASN A 3 -22.52 -13.05 5.98
N HIS A 4 -21.79 -13.13 7.09
CA HIS A 4 -20.86 -12.08 7.50
C HIS A 4 -19.45 -12.59 7.24
N LEU A 5 -18.95 -12.26 6.05
CA LEU A 5 -17.54 -12.35 5.72
C LEU A 5 -17.12 -10.96 5.23
N PRO A 6 -16.59 -10.08 6.10
CA PRO A 6 -15.81 -8.94 5.63
C PRO A 6 -14.42 -9.47 5.21
N GLU A 7 -14.33 -9.96 3.97
CA GLU A 7 -13.08 -10.40 3.33
C GLU A 7 -12.66 -9.30 2.33
N ALA A 8 -11.64 -8.46 2.50
CA ALA A 8 -10.69 -8.22 3.56
C ALA A 8 -10.49 -6.69 3.67
N ASP A 9 -10.85 -6.08 4.80
CA ASP A 9 -10.59 -4.65 5.03
C ASP A 9 -9.09 -4.35 5.21
N GLU A 10 -8.28 -5.40 5.43
CA GLU A 10 -6.86 -5.31 5.77
C GLU A 10 -6.04 -6.42 5.11
N TYR A 11 -4.77 -6.16 4.84
CA TYR A 11 -3.77 -7.13 4.37
C TYR A 11 -2.46 -6.92 5.10
N ALA A 12 -1.82 -8.00 5.55
CA ALA A 12 -0.48 -7.96 6.10
C ALA A 12 0.36 -9.08 5.51
N GLY A 13 1.49 -8.73 4.89
CA GLY A 13 2.38 -9.70 4.29
C GLY A 13 3.22 -9.14 3.14
N PRO A 14 3.83 -10.03 2.35
CA PRO A 14 4.77 -9.64 1.32
C PRO A 14 4.08 -8.95 0.13
N ALA A 15 4.78 -8.01 -0.49
CA ALA A 15 4.38 -7.37 -1.71
C ALA A 15 5.60 -7.02 -2.58
N ASN A 16 5.36 -6.87 -3.88
CA ASN A 16 6.33 -6.33 -4.82
C ASN A 16 6.00 -4.86 -5.05
N LEU A 17 6.98 -3.99 -4.83
CA LEU A 17 6.88 -2.56 -5.07
C LEU A 17 7.71 -2.21 -6.30
N ILE A 18 7.11 -1.49 -7.24
CA ILE A 18 7.80 -0.92 -8.41
C ILE A 18 7.75 0.60 -8.32
N ALA A 19 8.92 1.23 -8.31
CA ALA A 19 9.10 2.68 -8.26
C ALA A 19 10.07 3.11 -9.38
N GLY A 20 9.53 3.57 -10.49
CA GLY A 20 10.33 3.79 -11.71
C GLY A 20 10.96 2.49 -12.19
N GLU A 21 12.29 2.46 -12.27
CA GLU A 21 13.07 1.28 -12.65
C GLU A 21 13.39 0.34 -11.47
N THR A 22 13.12 0.79 -10.24
CA THR A 22 13.42 0.05 -9.02
C THR A 22 12.31 -0.96 -8.74
N ARG A 23 12.69 -2.21 -8.47
CA ARG A 23 11.78 -3.28 -8.04
C ARG A 23 12.23 -3.84 -6.70
N LEU A 24 11.36 -3.81 -5.69
CA LEU A 24 11.69 -4.19 -4.32
C LEU A 24 10.66 -5.18 -3.79
N GLN A 25 11.15 -6.21 -3.11
CA GLN A 25 10.30 -7.03 -2.26
C GLN A 25 10.19 -6.37 -0.89
N VAL A 26 8.96 -6.19 -0.41
CA VAL A 26 8.67 -5.45 0.82
C VAL A 26 7.63 -6.18 1.65
N GLU A 27 7.62 -5.94 2.96
CA GLU A 27 6.53 -6.33 3.85
C GLU A 27 5.60 -5.14 4.06
N VAL A 28 4.29 -5.36 3.92
CA VAL A 28 3.29 -4.29 4.04
C VAL A 28 2.19 -4.63 5.03
N THR A 29 1.59 -3.59 5.60
CA THR A 29 0.29 -3.66 6.26
C THR A 29 -0.62 -2.63 5.61
N LEU A 30 -1.67 -3.08 4.96
CA LEU A 30 -2.61 -2.29 4.18
C LEU A 30 -4.01 -2.40 4.76
N ARG A 31 -4.81 -1.37 4.50
CA ARG A 31 -6.22 -1.33 4.85
C ARG A 31 -6.99 -0.44 3.90
N SER A 32 -8.29 -0.69 3.77
CA SER A 32 -9.17 0.10 2.93
C SER A 32 -10.31 0.74 3.72
N VAL A 33 -10.88 1.80 3.15
CA VAL A 33 -12.01 2.52 3.73
C VAL A 33 -12.77 3.22 2.60
N PHE A 34 -14.09 3.10 2.58
CA PHE A 34 -14.92 3.89 1.68
C PHE A 34 -15.00 5.32 2.20
N GLN A 35 -14.64 6.30 1.37
CA GLN A 35 -14.72 7.73 1.69
C GLN A 35 -16.03 8.31 1.13
N PRO A 36 -17.02 8.64 1.99
CA PRO A 36 -18.32 9.14 1.50
C PRO A 36 -18.24 10.53 0.89
N ILE A 37 -17.20 11.30 1.23
CA ILE A 37 -17.03 12.69 0.80
C ILE A 37 -16.76 12.77 -0.70
N ASP A 38 -15.94 11.84 -1.23
CA ASP A 38 -15.59 11.78 -2.65
C ASP A 38 -16.19 10.56 -3.36
N GLY A 39 -16.83 9.63 -2.62
CA GLY A 39 -17.47 8.45 -3.18
C GLY A 39 -16.50 7.36 -3.63
N HIS A 40 -15.23 7.43 -3.23
CA HIS A 40 -14.21 6.46 -3.62
C HIS A 40 -13.82 5.52 -2.48
N LEU A 41 -13.39 4.31 -2.84
CA LEU A 41 -12.65 3.46 -1.93
C LEU A 41 -11.22 4.00 -1.84
N HIS A 42 -10.73 4.26 -0.65
CA HIS A 42 -9.34 4.63 -0.39
C HIS A 42 -8.66 3.49 0.31
N TRP A 43 -7.39 3.29 0.03
CA TRP A 43 -6.57 2.34 0.76
C TRP A 43 -5.26 2.98 1.17
N TYR A 44 -4.75 2.55 2.31
CA TYR A 44 -3.54 3.10 2.89
C TYR A 44 -2.85 2.07 3.75
N GLY A 45 -1.58 2.29 4.01
CA GLY A 45 -0.79 1.32 4.73
C GLY A 45 0.60 1.79 5.05
N ARG A 46 1.39 0.82 5.50
CA ARG A 46 2.79 1.00 5.85
C ARG A 46 3.60 -0.06 5.13
N ILE A 47 4.78 0.36 4.68
CA ILE A 47 5.84 -0.53 4.22
C ILE A 47 6.86 -0.63 5.35
N ALA A 48 7.22 -1.85 5.73
CA ALA A 48 8.27 -2.10 6.71
C ALA A 48 9.59 -1.46 6.25
N ARG A 49 10.48 -1.19 7.21
CA ARG A 49 11.77 -0.57 6.91
C ARG A 49 12.53 -1.43 5.90
N ASN A 50 12.89 -0.83 4.77
CA ASN A 50 13.71 -1.46 3.73
C ASN A 50 14.79 -0.46 3.28
N PRO A 51 16.09 -0.75 3.49
CA PRO A 51 17.18 0.13 3.09
C PRO A 51 17.16 0.48 1.60
N GLU A 52 16.82 -0.45 0.71
CA GLU A 52 16.76 -0.17 -0.73
C GLU A 52 15.64 0.80 -1.07
N LEU A 53 14.55 0.77 -0.31
CA LEU A 53 13.47 1.75 -0.42
C LEU A 53 13.91 3.14 0.07
N GLU A 54 14.70 3.21 1.16
CA GLU A 54 15.29 4.45 1.67
C GLU A 54 16.23 5.14 0.69
N HIS A 55 16.96 4.38 -0.13
CA HIS A 55 17.88 4.95 -1.13
C HIS A 55 17.23 5.16 -2.50
N GLY A 56 16.19 4.39 -2.83
CA GLY A 56 15.62 4.32 -4.18
C GLY A 56 14.27 5.03 -4.35
N CYS A 57 13.63 5.50 -3.28
CA CYS A 57 12.31 6.15 -3.35
C CYS A 57 12.28 7.48 -2.61
N THR A 58 11.69 8.47 -3.28
CA THR A 58 11.47 9.82 -2.74
C THR A 58 10.05 9.93 -2.20
N PRO A 59 9.82 10.61 -1.05
CA PRO A 59 8.48 11.02 -0.65
C PRO A 59 7.76 11.76 -1.78
N GLY A 60 6.51 11.38 -2.03
CA GLY A 60 5.69 11.88 -3.14
C GLY A 60 5.74 11.03 -4.41
N SER A 61 6.63 10.05 -4.51
CA SER A 61 6.73 9.14 -5.68
C SER A 61 5.48 8.27 -5.83
N THR A 62 5.02 8.16 -7.08
CA THR A 62 4.03 7.15 -7.49
C THR A 62 4.71 5.80 -7.63
N VAL A 63 4.05 4.76 -7.11
CA VAL A 63 4.54 3.38 -7.08
C VAL A 63 3.42 2.42 -7.48
N SER A 64 3.78 1.29 -8.09
CA SER A 64 2.87 0.17 -8.26
C SER A 64 3.14 -0.86 -7.17
N LEU A 65 2.11 -1.25 -6.43
CA LEU A 65 2.19 -2.26 -5.38
C LEU A 65 1.40 -3.49 -5.80
N THR A 66 2.05 -4.65 -5.78
CA THR A 66 1.46 -5.93 -6.17
C THR A 66 1.56 -6.93 -5.02
N THR A 67 0.42 -7.42 -4.55
CA THR A 67 0.31 -8.53 -3.61
C THR A 67 -0.16 -9.80 -4.36
N PRO A 68 -0.26 -10.97 -3.69
CA PRO A 68 -0.85 -12.15 -4.30
C PRO A 68 -2.31 -11.97 -4.78
N ALA A 69 -3.07 -11.04 -4.19
CA ALA A 69 -4.47 -10.82 -4.49
C ALA A 69 -4.72 -9.79 -5.61
N GLY A 70 -3.76 -8.91 -5.88
CA GLY A 70 -3.90 -7.90 -6.93
C GLY A 70 -2.78 -6.88 -6.99
N SER A 71 -2.97 -5.88 -7.84
CA SER A 71 -2.05 -4.76 -8.02
C SER A 71 -2.81 -3.44 -8.05
N ALA A 72 -2.21 -2.40 -7.49
CA ALA A 72 -2.76 -1.06 -7.46
C ALA A 72 -1.64 -0.01 -7.52
N GLU A 73 -1.95 1.14 -8.08
CA GLU A 73 -1.09 2.33 -8.00
C GLU A 73 -1.31 3.02 -6.65
N GLY A 74 -0.22 3.35 -5.98
CA GLY A 74 -0.21 4.13 -4.76
C GLY A 74 0.85 5.21 -4.78
N ARG A 75 0.87 6.02 -3.74
CA ARG A 75 1.82 7.09 -3.54
C ARG A 75 2.53 6.92 -2.20
N ILE A 76 3.85 7.01 -2.23
CA ILE A 76 4.68 7.12 -1.03
C ILE A 76 4.51 8.53 -0.47
N ASN A 77 4.09 8.65 0.79
CA ASN A 77 3.81 9.96 1.38
C ASN A 77 4.99 10.48 2.22
N ASP A 78 5.45 9.69 3.19
CA ASP A 78 6.35 10.12 4.26
C ASP A 78 7.05 8.90 4.88
N VAL A 79 8.22 9.14 5.49
CA VAL A 79 8.97 8.16 6.27
C VAL A 79 8.78 8.50 7.74
N ASP A 80 8.17 7.59 8.49
CA ASP A 80 8.01 7.80 9.92
C ASP A 80 9.38 7.76 10.67
N PRO A 81 9.47 8.25 11.91
CA PRO A 81 10.73 8.27 12.67
C PRO A 81 11.41 6.91 12.87
N TRP A 82 10.74 5.80 12.54
CA TRP A 82 11.27 4.43 12.62
C TRP A 82 11.68 3.87 11.25
N GLY A 83 11.69 4.70 10.20
CA GLY A 83 12.09 4.31 8.84
C GLY A 83 11.03 3.53 8.08
N ARG A 84 9.75 3.56 8.50
CA ARG A 84 8.66 2.93 7.74
C ARG A 84 8.02 3.95 6.81
N PHE A 85 7.70 3.50 5.60
CA PHE A 85 7.08 4.36 4.60
C PHE A 85 5.56 4.27 4.70
N ARG A 86 4.90 5.42 4.61
CA ARG A 86 3.45 5.48 4.42
C ARG A 86 3.14 5.40 2.94
N ILE A 87 2.18 4.55 2.59
CA ILE A 87 1.66 4.40 1.24
C ILE A 87 0.14 4.59 1.26
N ALA A 88 -0.42 5.21 0.23
CA ALA A 88 -1.85 5.33 0.04
C ALA A 88 -2.23 5.33 -1.44
N GLY A 89 -3.43 4.89 -1.76
CA GLY A 89 -4.00 4.94 -3.10
C GLY A 89 -5.52 5.02 -3.05
N THR A 90 -6.13 5.22 -4.20
CA THR A 90 -7.59 5.30 -4.38
C THR A 90 -8.04 4.25 -5.37
N GLY A 91 -9.28 3.81 -5.26
CA GLY A 91 -9.87 2.74 -6.06
C GLY A 91 -9.71 1.36 -5.41
N ARG A 92 -9.61 0.34 -6.26
CA ARG A 92 -9.52 -1.05 -5.82
C ARG A 92 -8.18 -1.29 -5.09
N PRO A 93 -8.19 -1.75 -3.83
CA PRO A 93 -6.96 -2.10 -3.13
C PRO A 93 -6.24 -3.28 -3.83
N PRO A 94 -4.92 -3.42 -3.62
CA PRO A 94 -4.18 -4.54 -4.16
C PRO A 94 -4.36 -5.81 -3.33
N PHE A 95 -5.38 -5.91 -2.47
CA PHE A 95 -5.68 -7.05 -1.61
C PHE A 95 -7.18 -7.34 -1.53
#